data_AF-A0A939KIR6-F1
#
_entry.id   AF-A0A939KIR6-F1
#
_cell.length_a   1.000
_cell.length_b   1.000
_cell.length_c   1.000
_cell.angle_alpha   90.00
_cell.angle_beta   90.00
_cell.angle_gamma   90.00
#
_symmetry.space_group_name_H-M   'P 1'
#
loop_
_entity.id
_entity.type
_entity.pdbx_description
1 polymer ?
#
loop_
_entity_poly.entity_id
_entity_poly.type
_entity_poly.pdbx_seq_one_letter_code
_entity_poly.pdbx_strand_id
1 'polypeptide(L)'
;MVRGLADIGAESVLLAGAGRAILLQIADPAVGHGVAEHSNFAERPLDRLRATMTYVYAVVYGSEEQLAAVRRAVNRAHAPVRREADAASAGYNAFDEQSQLWVVATLYDTAVTVYEKIHGTLDDDAADRIYRDYAQIGTALQLPAELWPADRAAFAQYWDARVQRLAPDAAARRVARDLLEPAGGPILWRLSMPLARFLTAGLLPEHLRAGFGLPWGHRHMRRFERTMRVLAAVYPRLPQKIRHWPKNHYLGQLVMADEIAPKATPRRGRP
;
A
#
# COMPACT_ATOMS: atom_id res chain seq x y z
N MET A 1 11.54 -19.16 10.96
CA MET A 1 11.64 -19.34 9.51
C MET A 1 10.35 -18.83 8.90
N VAL A 2 10.44 -17.96 7.90
CA VAL A 2 9.29 -17.34 7.22
C VAL A 2 8.71 -18.35 6.23
N ARG A 3 7.42 -18.66 6.35
CA ARG A 3 6.75 -19.69 5.54
C ARG A 3 6.01 -19.09 4.34
N GLY A 4 5.51 -17.86 4.44
CA GLY A 4 4.84 -17.17 3.33
C GLY A 4 4.37 -15.77 3.67
N LEU A 5 3.51 -15.20 2.82
CA LEU A 5 3.01 -13.82 2.96
C LEU A 5 2.34 -13.55 4.32
N ALA A 6 1.61 -14.53 4.85
CA ALA A 6 0.93 -14.40 6.15
C ALA A 6 1.89 -14.21 7.35
N ASP A 7 3.16 -14.58 7.22
CA ASP A 7 4.14 -14.36 8.29
C ASP A 7 4.68 -12.93 8.26
N ILE A 8 4.98 -12.39 7.08
CA ILE A 8 5.51 -11.02 6.97
C ILE A 8 4.39 -9.97 7.03
N GLY A 9 3.22 -10.27 6.47
CA GLY A 9 2.12 -9.33 6.36
C GLY A 9 1.53 -8.95 7.71
N ALA A 10 1.80 -9.74 8.77
CA ALA A 10 1.33 -9.46 10.11
C ALA A 10 2.18 -8.40 10.83
N GLU A 11 3.37 -8.09 10.31
CA GLU A 11 4.34 -7.19 10.94
C GLU A 11 3.92 -5.71 10.76
N SER A 12 3.65 -5.02 11.86
CA SER A 12 3.30 -3.59 11.84
C SER A 12 4.41 -2.70 11.29
N VAL A 13 5.66 -3.15 11.28
CA VAL A 13 6.77 -2.37 10.69
C VAL A 13 6.56 -2.08 9.20
N LEU A 14 5.80 -2.91 8.49
CA LEU A 14 5.47 -2.66 7.08
C LEU A 14 4.72 -1.32 6.88
N LEU A 15 4.00 -0.84 7.90
CA LEU A 15 3.34 0.47 7.86
C LEU A 15 4.34 1.63 7.75
N ALA A 16 5.60 1.45 8.18
CA ALA A 16 6.65 2.44 7.96
C ALA A 16 6.94 2.66 6.46
N GLY A 17 6.63 1.68 5.61
CA GLY A 17 6.71 1.77 4.16
C GLY A 17 5.48 2.35 3.47
N ALA A 18 4.38 2.59 4.18
CA ALA A 18 3.11 2.99 3.55
C ALA A 18 3.25 4.27 2.71
N GLY A 19 3.97 5.27 3.20
CA GLY A 19 4.25 6.50 2.45
C GLY A 19 5.07 6.24 1.18
N ARG A 20 6.06 5.34 1.24
CA ARG A 20 6.87 4.94 0.08
C ARG A 20 6.01 4.29 -1.00
N ALA A 21 5.16 3.31 -0.63
CA ALA A 21 4.25 2.65 -1.57
C ALA A 21 3.31 3.66 -2.24
N ILE A 22 2.69 4.55 -1.47
CA ILE A 22 1.79 5.58 -2.02
C ILE A 22 2.53 6.52 -2.96
N LEU A 23 3.74 6.99 -2.60
CA LEU A 23 4.52 7.88 -3.45
C LEU A 23 4.96 7.20 -4.76
N LEU A 24 5.31 5.91 -4.73
CA LEU A 24 5.58 5.12 -5.95
C LEU A 24 4.34 4.99 -6.82
N GLN A 25 3.17 4.76 -6.22
CA GLN A 25 1.90 4.65 -6.93
C GLN A 25 1.55 5.95 -7.63
N ILE A 26 1.51 7.07 -6.91
CA ILE A 26 1.09 8.37 -7.48
C ILE A 26 2.14 9.01 -8.39
N ALA A 27 3.37 8.48 -8.41
CA ALA A 27 4.38 8.90 -9.40
C ALA A 27 4.03 8.41 -10.81
N ASP A 28 3.13 7.43 -10.94
CA ASP A 28 2.48 7.08 -12.19
C ASP A 28 1.36 8.10 -12.49
N PRO A 29 1.34 8.77 -13.64
CA PRO A 29 0.35 9.81 -13.93
C PRO A 29 -1.10 9.33 -13.87
N ALA A 30 -1.41 8.12 -14.35
CA ALA A 30 -2.79 7.62 -14.35
C ALA A 30 -3.29 7.40 -12.92
N VAL A 31 -2.47 6.79 -12.07
CA VAL A 31 -2.78 6.58 -10.66
C VAL A 31 -2.79 7.92 -9.89
N GLY A 32 -1.81 8.78 -10.15
CA GLY A 32 -1.68 10.09 -9.51
C GLY A 32 -2.87 11.02 -9.79
N HIS A 33 -3.32 11.10 -11.05
CA HIS A 33 -4.48 11.89 -11.45
C HIS A 33 -5.78 11.31 -10.88
N GLY A 34 -5.98 9.99 -10.99
CA GLY A 34 -7.16 9.34 -10.41
C GLY A 34 -7.27 9.57 -8.89
N VAL A 35 -6.14 9.54 -8.18
CA VAL A 35 -6.10 9.90 -6.75
C VAL A 35 -6.40 11.38 -6.55
N ALA A 36 -5.74 12.28 -7.28
CA ALA A 36 -5.88 13.71 -7.08
C ALA A 36 -7.30 14.22 -7.36
N GLU A 37 -8.01 13.63 -8.32
CA GLU A 37 -9.33 14.07 -8.77
C GLU A 37 -10.49 13.39 -8.03
N HIS A 38 -10.31 12.16 -7.54
CA HIS A 38 -11.39 11.38 -6.92
C HIS A 38 -11.18 11.03 -5.45
N SER A 39 -10.04 11.38 -4.86
CA SER A 39 -9.78 11.10 -3.45
C SER A 39 -9.83 12.37 -2.62
N ASN A 40 -10.58 12.34 -1.51
CA ASN A 40 -10.49 13.34 -0.44
C ASN A 40 -9.19 13.16 0.38
N PHE A 41 -8.08 12.94 -0.31
CA PHE A 41 -6.82 12.49 0.25
C PHE A 41 -6.28 13.45 1.31
N ALA A 42 -6.45 14.77 1.08
CA ALA A 42 -6.08 15.82 2.03
C ALA A 42 -6.95 15.85 3.29
N GLU A 43 -8.21 15.45 3.20
CA GLU A 43 -9.17 15.51 4.32
C GLU A 43 -9.16 14.21 5.13
N ARG A 44 -8.88 13.06 4.49
CA ARG A 44 -9.09 11.72 5.07
C ARG A 44 -7.95 10.72 4.76
N PRO A 45 -6.66 11.05 4.97
CA PRO A 45 -5.53 10.15 4.63
C PRO A 45 -5.57 8.83 5.43
N LEU A 46 -6.05 8.88 6.67
CA LEU A 46 -6.23 7.69 7.52
C LEU A 46 -7.29 6.73 7.00
N ASP A 47 -8.30 7.23 6.29
CA ASP A 47 -9.37 6.38 5.76
C ASP A 47 -8.93 5.63 4.52
N ARG A 48 -8.06 6.23 3.70
CA ARG A 48 -7.41 5.51 2.60
C ARG A 48 -6.45 4.44 3.15
N LEU A 49 -5.61 4.79 4.13
CA LEU A 49 -4.74 3.81 4.77
C LEU A 49 -5.56 2.66 5.36
N ARG A 50 -6.66 2.95 6.05
CA ARG A 50 -7.61 1.95 6.54
C ARG A 50 -8.15 1.09 5.40
N ALA A 51 -8.67 1.68 4.33
CA ALA A 51 -9.24 0.93 3.21
C ALA A 51 -8.22 -0.03 2.57
N THR A 52 -6.99 0.43 2.31
CA THR A 52 -5.91 -0.41 1.77
C THR A 52 -5.51 -1.51 2.74
N MET A 53 -5.33 -1.20 4.03
CA MET A 53 -4.96 -2.20 5.04
C MET A 53 -6.06 -3.23 5.23
N THR A 54 -7.32 -2.80 5.34
CA THR A 54 -8.48 -3.68 5.42
C THR A 54 -8.55 -4.62 4.21
N TYR A 55 -8.28 -4.12 3.00
CA TYR A 55 -8.20 -4.96 1.80
C TYR A 55 -7.07 -5.98 1.85
N VAL A 56 -5.83 -5.54 2.10
CA VAL A 56 -4.67 -6.44 2.17
C VAL A 56 -4.87 -7.50 3.25
N TYR A 57 -5.35 -7.11 4.43
CA TYR A 57 -5.60 -8.06 5.52
C TYR A 57 -6.77 -9.02 5.20
N ALA A 58 -7.82 -8.57 4.53
CA ALA A 58 -8.90 -9.46 4.10
C ALA A 58 -8.42 -10.49 3.07
N VAL A 59 -7.56 -10.12 2.13
CA VAL A 59 -6.96 -11.05 1.15
C VAL A 59 -6.09 -12.09 1.86
N VAL A 60 -5.24 -11.66 2.81
CA VAL A 60 -4.24 -12.54 3.40
C VAL A 60 -4.78 -13.37 4.57
N TYR A 61 -5.75 -12.86 5.33
CA TYR A 61 -6.23 -13.48 6.58
C TYR A 61 -7.75 -13.57 6.72
N GLY A 62 -8.52 -12.97 5.82
CA GLY A 62 -9.97 -12.92 5.91
C GLY A 62 -10.64 -14.23 5.48
N SER A 63 -11.90 -14.41 5.88
CA SER A 63 -12.77 -15.44 5.29
C SER A 63 -13.16 -15.07 3.85
N GLU A 64 -13.68 -16.05 3.08
CA GLU A 64 -14.21 -15.79 1.74
C GLU A 64 -15.32 -14.72 1.74
N GLU A 65 -16.17 -14.72 2.77
CA GLU A 65 -17.24 -13.74 2.94
C GLU A 65 -16.69 -12.32 3.16
N GLN A 66 -15.71 -12.18 4.07
CA GLN A 66 -15.05 -10.91 4.35
C GLN A 66 -14.32 -10.38 3.11
N LEU A 67 -13.61 -11.26 2.41
CA LEU A 67 -12.95 -10.91 1.16
C LEU A 67 -13.99 -10.44 0.13
N ALA A 68 -15.10 -11.17 -0.06
CA ALA A 68 -16.15 -10.77 -0.98
C ALA A 68 -16.78 -9.41 -0.61
N ALA A 69 -16.99 -9.13 0.67
CA ALA A 69 -17.52 -7.87 1.15
C ALA A 69 -16.58 -6.70 0.84
N VAL A 70 -15.27 -6.85 1.13
CA VAL A 70 -14.28 -5.82 0.84
C VAL A 70 -14.11 -5.63 -0.67
N ARG A 71 -14.09 -6.71 -1.47
CA ARG A 71 -14.06 -6.62 -2.95
C ARG A 71 -15.20 -5.78 -3.48
N ARG A 72 -16.43 -6.00 -3.01
CA ARG A 72 -17.60 -5.19 -3.39
C ARG A 72 -17.43 -3.72 -3.00
N ALA A 73 -16.90 -3.45 -1.80
CA ALA A 73 -16.67 -2.09 -1.34
C ALA A 73 -15.61 -1.35 -2.19
N VAL A 74 -14.49 -2.01 -2.49
CA VAL A 74 -13.43 -1.44 -3.34
C VAL A 74 -13.95 -1.22 -4.76
N ASN A 75 -14.66 -2.18 -5.36
CA ASN A 75 -15.23 -2.02 -6.71
C ASN A 75 -16.20 -0.84 -6.80
N ARG A 76 -17.05 -0.64 -5.78
CA ARG A 76 -17.92 0.55 -5.72
C ARG A 76 -17.13 1.85 -5.61
N ALA A 77 -16.05 1.85 -4.84
CA ALA A 77 -15.18 3.02 -4.70
C ALA A 77 -14.36 3.31 -5.98
N HIS A 78 -14.00 2.29 -6.74
CA HIS A 78 -13.26 2.40 -8.01
C HIS A 78 -14.17 2.72 -9.22
N ALA A 79 -15.45 2.36 -9.18
CA ALA A 79 -16.44 2.64 -10.25
C ALA A 79 -16.47 4.08 -10.79
N PRO A 80 -16.36 5.14 -9.96
CA PRO A 80 -16.32 6.51 -10.46
C PRO A 80 -14.92 7.00 -10.84
N VAL A 81 -13.84 6.25 -10.54
CA VAL A 81 -12.45 6.68 -10.74
C VAL A 81 -12.03 6.36 -12.17
N ARG A 82 -12.48 7.22 -13.09
CA ARG A 82 -12.16 7.11 -14.52
C ARG A 82 -12.31 8.46 -15.20
N ARG A 83 -11.46 8.68 -16.19
CA ARG A 83 -11.46 9.86 -17.04
C ARG A 83 -11.01 9.44 -18.43
N GLU A 84 -11.76 9.87 -19.44
CA GLU A 84 -11.37 9.67 -20.83
C GLU A 84 -10.10 10.47 -21.18
N ALA A 85 -9.36 10.00 -22.18
CA ALA A 85 -8.21 10.71 -22.70
C ALA A 85 -8.63 12.01 -23.41
N ASP A 86 -7.83 13.06 -23.27
CA ASP A 86 -8.00 14.33 -23.96
C ASP A 86 -6.64 14.99 -24.27
N ALA A 87 -6.65 16.24 -24.73
CA ALA A 87 -5.43 16.97 -25.07
C ALA A 87 -4.51 17.23 -23.85
N ALA A 88 -5.02 17.12 -22.62
CA ALA A 88 -4.29 17.44 -21.39
C ALA A 88 -3.83 16.19 -20.61
N SER A 89 -4.47 15.03 -20.82
CA SER A 89 -4.16 13.78 -20.12
C SER A 89 -4.47 12.55 -20.97
N ALA A 90 -3.68 11.49 -20.79
CA ALA A 90 -3.89 10.19 -21.41
C ALA A 90 -5.15 9.44 -20.89
N GLY A 91 -5.87 10.03 -19.93
CA GLY A 91 -6.99 9.39 -19.25
C GLY A 91 -6.51 8.40 -18.19
N TYR A 92 -7.45 7.88 -17.42
CA TYR A 92 -7.19 6.84 -16.42
C TYR A 92 -8.46 6.06 -16.11
N ASN A 93 -8.29 4.85 -15.57
CA ASN A 93 -9.38 4.02 -15.08
C ASN A 93 -8.85 3.15 -13.93
N ALA A 94 -9.53 3.12 -12.79
CA ALA A 94 -9.12 2.27 -11.66
C ALA A 94 -9.25 0.76 -11.92
N PHE A 95 -9.91 0.37 -13.01
CA PHE A 95 -9.96 -1.01 -13.52
C PHE A 95 -8.95 -1.28 -14.64
N ASP A 96 -8.09 -0.32 -14.99
CA ASP A 96 -6.97 -0.57 -15.90
C ASP A 96 -5.98 -1.56 -15.27
N GLU A 97 -5.74 -2.66 -15.98
CA GLU A 97 -4.95 -3.79 -15.47
C GLU A 97 -3.48 -3.40 -15.25
N GLN A 98 -2.93 -2.50 -16.06
CA GLN A 98 -1.55 -2.03 -15.91
C GLN A 98 -1.39 -1.17 -14.66
N SER A 99 -2.37 -0.33 -14.36
CA SER A 99 -2.44 0.46 -13.12
C SER A 99 -2.62 -0.46 -11.91
N GLN A 100 -3.47 -1.49 -11.99
CA GLN A 100 -3.63 -2.47 -10.92
C GLN A 100 -2.34 -3.27 -10.67
N LEU A 101 -1.68 -3.73 -11.73
CA LEU A 101 -0.38 -4.40 -11.65
C LEU A 101 0.64 -3.50 -10.94
N TRP A 102 0.73 -2.23 -11.35
CA TRP A 102 1.66 -1.27 -10.76
C TRP A 102 1.39 -1.09 -9.26
N VAL A 103 0.13 -0.88 -8.87
CA VAL A 103 -0.24 -0.72 -7.46
C VAL A 103 0.18 -1.94 -6.63
N VAL A 104 -0.10 -3.16 -7.09
CA VAL A 104 0.27 -4.39 -6.37
C VAL A 104 1.79 -4.58 -6.33
N ALA A 105 2.49 -4.29 -7.44
CA ALA A 105 3.96 -4.33 -7.50
C ALA A 105 4.60 -3.41 -6.46
N THR A 106 4.09 -2.19 -6.28
CA THR A 106 4.60 -1.28 -5.24
C THR A 106 4.36 -1.79 -3.82
N LEU A 107 3.28 -2.54 -3.58
CA LEU A 107 3.01 -3.15 -2.27
C LEU A 107 3.99 -4.29 -1.99
N TYR A 108 4.25 -5.16 -2.97
CA TYR A 108 5.24 -6.24 -2.86
C TYR A 108 6.64 -5.69 -2.58
N ASP A 109 7.14 -4.83 -3.46
CA ASP A 109 8.50 -4.32 -3.37
C ASP A 109 8.72 -3.52 -2.07
N THR A 110 7.73 -2.72 -1.67
CA THR A 110 7.79 -1.98 -0.40
C THR A 110 7.82 -2.92 0.81
N ALA A 111 6.99 -3.95 0.82
CA ALA A 111 6.93 -4.87 1.94
C ALA A 111 8.23 -5.66 2.09
N VAL A 112 8.78 -6.20 1.00
CA VAL A 112 10.07 -6.90 1.01
C VAL A 112 11.19 -5.95 1.43
N THR A 113 11.26 -4.76 0.84
CA THR A 113 12.28 -3.74 1.19
C THR A 113 12.27 -3.41 2.67
N VAL A 114 11.10 -3.16 3.26
CA VAL A 114 10.97 -2.80 4.67
C VAL A 114 11.24 -4.01 5.56
N TYR A 115 10.71 -5.18 5.21
CA TYR A 115 10.91 -6.40 5.97
C TYR A 115 12.41 -6.75 6.07
N GLU A 116 13.12 -6.78 4.95
CA GLU A 116 14.53 -7.17 4.92
C GLU A 116 15.44 -6.15 5.62
N LYS A 117 15.11 -4.86 5.58
CA LYS A 117 15.82 -3.85 6.36
C LYS A 117 15.72 -4.05 7.89
N ILE A 118 14.73 -4.81 8.36
CA ILE A 118 14.44 -5.01 9.78
C ILE A 118 14.82 -6.42 10.24
N HIS A 119 14.56 -7.43 9.42
CA HIS A 119 14.73 -8.84 9.76
C HIS A 119 15.94 -9.48 9.07
N GLY A 120 16.61 -8.77 8.16
CA GLY A 120 17.64 -9.33 7.28
C GLY A 120 17.04 -9.93 6.01
N THR A 121 17.91 -10.27 5.06
CA THR A 121 17.54 -10.86 3.78
C THR A 121 16.72 -12.14 3.96
N LEU A 122 15.65 -12.27 3.19
CA LEU A 122 14.84 -13.48 3.15
C LEU A 122 15.63 -14.63 2.52
N ASP A 123 15.39 -15.86 2.98
CA ASP A 123 15.84 -17.04 2.24
C ASP A 123 15.13 -17.09 0.87
N ASP A 124 15.84 -17.57 -0.16
CA ASP A 124 15.33 -17.55 -1.54
C ASP A 124 14.01 -18.29 -1.69
N ASP A 125 13.86 -19.42 -1.00
CA ASP A 125 12.62 -20.21 -1.02
C ASP A 125 11.44 -19.44 -0.40
N ALA A 126 11.66 -18.73 0.72
CA ALA A 126 10.65 -17.86 1.31
C ALA A 126 10.35 -16.66 0.41
N ALA A 127 11.37 -16.04 -0.18
CA ALA A 127 11.21 -14.92 -1.10
C ALA A 127 10.36 -15.30 -2.32
N ASP A 128 10.59 -16.48 -2.90
CA ASP A 128 9.80 -17.03 -4.01
C ASP A 128 8.35 -17.36 -3.61
N ARG A 129 8.14 -17.92 -2.41
CA ARG A 129 6.78 -18.17 -1.89
C ARG A 129 6.02 -16.87 -1.67
N ILE A 130 6.63 -15.91 -0.98
CA ILE A 130 6.04 -14.58 -0.73
C ILE A 130 5.71 -13.90 -2.06
N TYR A 131 6.62 -13.97 -3.04
CA TYR A 131 6.40 -13.40 -4.37
C TYR A 131 5.14 -13.97 -5.05
N ARG A 132 4.96 -15.29 -5.03
CA ARG A 132 3.77 -15.94 -5.60
C ARG A 132 2.50 -15.58 -4.83
N ASP A 133 2.56 -15.56 -3.50
CA ASP A 133 1.42 -15.19 -2.65
C ASP A 133 0.95 -13.74 -2.92
N TYR A 134 1.88 -12.82 -3.22
CA TYR A 134 1.54 -11.43 -3.51
C TYR A 134 0.65 -11.24 -4.74
N ALA A 135 0.69 -12.17 -5.70
CA ALA A 135 -0.22 -12.14 -6.86
C ALA A 135 -1.69 -12.17 -6.43
N GLN A 136 -2.01 -12.82 -5.29
CA GLN A 136 -3.37 -12.91 -4.74
C GLN A 136 -3.94 -11.53 -4.38
N ILE A 137 -3.09 -10.57 -3.99
CA ILE A 137 -3.50 -9.19 -3.69
C ILE A 137 -4.00 -8.48 -4.96
N GLY A 138 -3.48 -8.81 -6.14
CA GLY A 138 -3.97 -8.25 -7.40
C GLY A 138 -5.20 -8.98 -7.93
N THR A 139 -5.11 -10.31 -8.01
CA THR A 139 -6.17 -11.14 -8.60
C THR A 139 -7.46 -11.12 -7.79
N ALA A 140 -7.37 -10.85 -6.48
CA ALA A 140 -8.54 -10.64 -5.64
C ALA A 140 -9.33 -9.37 -5.98
N LEU A 141 -8.83 -8.41 -6.76
CA LEU A 141 -9.70 -7.40 -7.37
C LEU A 141 -10.11 -7.88 -8.75
N GLN A 142 -9.28 -7.61 -9.77
CA GLN A 142 -9.54 -7.98 -11.16
C GLN A 142 -8.26 -8.19 -11.99
N LEU A 143 -7.06 -8.09 -11.40
CA LEU A 143 -5.82 -8.24 -12.16
C LEU A 143 -5.73 -9.69 -12.69
N PRO A 144 -5.61 -9.90 -14.02
CA PRO A 144 -5.34 -11.23 -14.57
C PRO A 144 -4.04 -11.81 -13.99
N ALA A 145 -4.05 -13.08 -13.61
CA ALA A 145 -2.90 -13.73 -12.97
C ALA A 145 -1.66 -13.75 -13.87
N GLU A 146 -1.88 -13.79 -15.19
CA GLU A 146 -0.87 -13.86 -16.23
C GLU A 146 -0.09 -12.54 -16.40
N LEU A 147 -0.65 -11.42 -15.91
CA LEU A 147 0.05 -10.13 -15.92
C LEU A 147 1.04 -9.99 -14.77
N TRP A 148 0.89 -10.78 -13.70
CA TRP A 148 1.91 -10.81 -12.65
C TRP A 148 3.19 -11.44 -13.23
N PRO A 149 4.39 -10.82 -13.06
CA PRO A 149 5.60 -11.38 -13.66
C PRO A 149 5.84 -12.83 -13.19
N ALA A 150 6.38 -13.66 -14.08
CA ALA A 150 6.42 -15.11 -13.82
C ALA A 150 7.25 -15.49 -12.58
N ASP A 151 8.31 -14.73 -12.30
CA ASP A 151 9.23 -14.94 -11.18
C ASP A 151 9.85 -13.61 -10.71
N ARG A 152 10.67 -13.68 -9.64
CA ARG A 152 11.35 -12.50 -9.08
C ARG A 152 12.33 -11.84 -10.06
N ALA A 153 12.91 -12.57 -11.01
CA ALA A 153 13.83 -12.01 -11.99
C ALA A 153 13.09 -11.21 -13.07
N ALA A 154 11.96 -11.74 -13.56
CA ALA A 154 11.04 -11.02 -14.43
C ALA A 154 10.44 -9.79 -13.73
N PHE A 155 10.10 -9.92 -12.45
CA PHE A 155 9.65 -8.78 -11.63
C PHE A 155 10.71 -7.68 -11.55
N ALA A 156 11.98 -8.03 -11.26
CA ALA A 156 13.05 -7.05 -11.17
C ALA A 156 13.21 -6.26 -12.48
N GLN A 157 13.15 -6.93 -13.64
CA GLN A 157 13.22 -6.27 -14.95
C GLN A 157 12.02 -5.33 -15.18
N TYR A 158 10.80 -5.79 -14.88
CA TYR A 158 9.59 -4.97 -14.95
C TYR A 158 9.69 -3.74 -14.03
N TRP A 159 10.10 -3.97 -12.79
CA TRP A 159 10.22 -2.96 -11.74
C TRP A 159 11.20 -1.87 -12.14
N ASP A 160 12.43 -2.25 -12.53
CA ASP A 160 13.47 -1.30 -12.91
C ASP A 160 13.05 -0.48 -14.12
N ALA A 161 12.49 -1.12 -15.15
CA ALA A 161 12.01 -0.44 -16.35
C ALA A 161 10.86 0.54 -16.03
N ARG A 162 9.94 0.17 -15.13
CA ARG A 162 8.82 1.02 -14.74
C ARG A 162 9.28 2.19 -13.88
N VAL A 163 10.08 1.94 -12.85
CA VAL A 163 10.60 2.94 -11.92
C VAL A 163 11.41 4.02 -12.63
N GLN A 164 12.22 3.66 -13.63
CA GLN A 164 13.00 4.63 -14.42
C GLN A 164 12.14 5.61 -15.22
N ARG A 165 10.90 5.25 -15.57
CA ARG A 165 9.98 6.10 -16.35
C ARG A 165 9.08 6.98 -15.50
N LEU A 166 9.04 6.75 -14.19
CA LEU A 166 8.20 7.51 -13.28
C LEU A 166 8.73 8.94 -13.12
N ALA A 167 7.81 9.90 -13.26
CA ALA A 167 8.11 11.32 -13.12
C ALA A 167 6.96 12.00 -12.36
N PRO A 168 7.10 12.26 -11.05
CA PRO A 168 6.08 12.92 -10.27
C PRO A 168 5.75 14.33 -10.79
N ASP A 169 4.52 14.50 -11.25
CA ASP A 169 4.01 15.76 -11.78
C ASP A 169 3.43 16.66 -10.67
N ALA A 170 2.78 17.76 -11.07
CA ALA A 170 2.21 18.71 -10.12
C ALA A 170 1.08 18.11 -9.28
N ALA A 171 0.27 17.20 -9.83
CA ALA A 171 -0.81 16.53 -9.10
C ALA A 171 -0.24 15.56 -8.07
N ALA A 172 0.72 14.72 -8.47
CA ALA A 172 1.42 13.80 -7.59
C ALA A 172 2.12 14.53 -6.42
N ARG A 173 2.79 15.66 -6.70
CA ARG A 173 3.44 16.49 -5.67
C ARG A 173 2.45 17.11 -4.69
N ARG A 174 1.26 17.53 -5.15
CA ARG A 174 0.20 18.02 -4.26
C ARG A 174 -0.27 16.92 -3.31
N VAL A 175 -0.62 15.76 -3.85
CA VAL A 175 -1.03 14.59 -3.06
C VAL A 175 0.05 14.18 -2.06
N ALA A 176 1.32 14.18 -2.46
CA ALA A 176 2.44 13.86 -1.57
C ALA A 176 2.59 14.86 -0.41
N ARG A 177 2.41 16.17 -0.65
CA ARG A 177 2.40 17.17 0.43
C ARG A 177 1.23 16.94 1.37
N ASP A 178 0.04 16.74 0.84
CA ASP A 178 -1.16 16.51 1.66
C ASP A 178 -1.00 15.24 2.52
N LEU A 179 -0.30 14.21 1.99
CA LEU A 179 0.04 13.01 2.74
C LEU A 179 1.01 13.30 3.90
N LEU A 180 2.12 13.96 3.59
CA LEU A 180 3.30 14.02 4.44
C LEU A 180 3.30 15.22 5.39
N GLU A 181 2.46 16.22 5.11
CA GLU A 181 2.33 17.47 5.84
C GLU A 181 0.83 17.79 6.10
N PRO A 182 0.09 16.91 6.79
CA PRO A 182 -1.35 17.07 6.95
C PRO A 182 -1.69 18.30 7.78
N ALA A 183 -2.59 19.13 7.24
CA ALA A 183 -3.08 20.34 7.89
C ALA A 183 -4.02 20.07 9.08
N GLY A 184 -4.63 18.88 9.14
CA GLY A 184 -5.62 18.48 10.16
C GLY A 184 -5.43 17.08 10.72
N GLY A 185 -6.36 16.65 11.59
CA GLY A 185 -6.39 15.32 12.19
C GLY A 185 -5.87 15.25 13.64
N PRO A 186 -5.92 14.06 14.27
CA PRO A 186 -5.53 13.87 15.67
C PRO A 186 -4.08 14.32 15.95
N ILE A 187 -3.83 14.90 17.12
CA ILE A 187 -2.51 15.48 17.46
C ILE A 187 -1.38 14.45 17.39
N LEU A 188 -1.64 13.22 17.87
CA LEU A 188 -0.64 12.14 17.84
C LEU A 188 -0.28 11.72 16.41
N TRP A 189 -1.23 11.78 15.48
CA TRP A 189 -0.97 11.54 14.06
C TRP A 189 -0.06 12.64 13.50
N ARG A 190 -0.40 13.91 13.73
CA ARG A 190 0.42 15.04 13.24
C ARG A 190 1.85 15.02 13.81
N LEU A 191 2.01 14.60 15.06
CA LEU A 191 3.33 14.45 15.70
C LEU A 191 4.17 13.30 15.13
N SER A 192 3.57 12.27 14.53
CA SER A 192 4.31 11.17 13.89
C SER A 192 4.76 11.50 12.46
N MET A 193 4.14 12.49 11.81
CA MET A 193 4.37 12.81 10.40
C MET A 193 5.81 13.20 10.04
N PRO A 194 6.58 13.95 10.85
CA PRO A 194 7.99 14.22 10.54
C PRO A 194 8.81 12.94 10.41
N LEU A 195 8.53 11.92 11.24
CA LEU A 195 9.16 10.61 11.14
C LEU A 195 8.68 9.85 9.91
N ALA A 196 7.37 9.83 9.63
CA ALA A 196 6.80 9.19 8.45
C ALA A 196 7.38 9.77 7.15
N ARG A 197 7.49 11.10 7.06
CA ARG A 197 8.12 11.81 5.93
C ARG A 197 9.60 11.47 5.80
N PHE A 198 10.33 11.40 6.91
CA PHE A 198 11.74 11.03 6.91
C PHE A 198 11.97 9.58 6.43
N LEU A 199 11.18 8.62 6.92
CA LEU A 199 11.26 7.22 6.50
C LEU A 199 10.85 7.07 5.03
N THR A 200 9.77 7.73 4.62
CA THR A 200 9.31 7.74 3.22
C THR A 200 10.41 8.23 2.28
N ALA A 201 11.03 9.37 2.59
CA ALA A 201 12.11 9.94 1.77
C ALA A 201 13.35 9.02 1.71
N GLY A 202 13.70 8.36 2.82
CA GLY A 202 14.84 7.44 2.88
C GLY A 202 14.61 6.10 2.20
N LEU A 203 13.35 5.68 2.06
CA LEU A 203 12.97 4.43 1.39
C LEU A 203 12.72 4.60 -0.12
N LEU A 204 12.62 5.83 -0.62
CA LEU A 204 12.37 6.11 -2.04
C LEU A 204 13.67 6.08 -2.88
N PRO A 205 13.60 5.63 -4.14
CA PRO A 205 14.63 5.88 -5.15
C PRO A 205 14.98 7.36 -5.25
N GLU A 206 16.25 7.65 -5.57
CA GLU A 206 16.78 9.02 -5.55
C GLU A 206 16.05 9.99 -6.49
N HIS A 207 15.81 9.59 -7.74
CA HIS A 207 15.13 10.44 -8.72
C HIS A 207 13.69 10.74 -8.32
N LEU A 208 12.98 9.78 -7.71
CA LEU A 208 11.63 10.00 -7.21
C LEU A 208 11.61 10.90 -5.98
N ARG A 209 12.55 10.70 -5.07
CA ARG A 209 12.71 11.56 -3.89
C ARG A 209 12.93 13.02 -4.31
N ALA A 210 13.80 13.25 -5.30
CA ALA A 210 14.01 14.56 -5.90
C ALA A 210 12.77 15.06 -6.65
N GLY A 211 12.10 14.17 -7.40
CA GLY A 211 10.85 14.44 -8.10
C GLY A 211 9.71 14.88 -7.18
N PHE A 212 9.63 14.37 -5.95
CA PHE A 212 8.68 14.84 -4.95
C PHE A 212 9.15 16.08 -4.18
N GLY A 213 10.36 16.57 -4.44
CA GLY A 213 10.94 17.73 -3.75
C GLY A 213 11.29 17.45 -2.29
N LEU A 214 11.62 16.20 -1.95
CA LEU A 214 12.00 15.79 -0.60
C LEU A 214 13.53 15.97 -0.42
N PRO A 215 13.99 16.98 0.35
CA PRO A 215 15.42 17.27 0.47
C PRO A 215 16.16 16.10 1.11
N TRP A 216 17.27 15.70 0.50
CA TRP A 216 18.07 14.58 0.99
C TRP A 216 19.54 14.79 0.70
N GLY A 217 20.36 14.39 1.66
CA GLY A 217 21.81 14.53 1.56
C GLY A 217 22.49 13.59 2.53
N HIS A 218 23.82 13.64 2.60
CA HIS A 218 24.61 12.67 3.38
C HIS A 218 24.23 12.60 4.86
N ARG A 219 23.84 13.73 5.48
CA ARG A 219 23.38 13.76 6.89
C ARG A 219 22.07 12.99 7.07
N HIS A 220 21.12 13.15 6.15
CA HIS A 220 19.87 12.40 6.14
C HIS A 220 20.12 10.91 5.96
N MET A 221 20.98 10.54 5.00
CA MET A 221 21.34 9.14 4.74
C MET A 221 21.95 8.48 5.98
N ARG A 222 22.95 9.10 6.62
CA ARG A 222 23.56 8.53 7.85
C ARG A 222 22.56 8.38 8.99
N ARG A 223 21.65 9.35 9.16
CA ARG A 223 20.59 9.27 10.17
C ARG A 223 19.62 8.14 9.84
N PHE A 224 19.26 7.97 8.58
CA PHE A 224 18.34 6.94 8.12
C PHE A 224 18.92 5.55 8.36
N GLU A 225 20.16 5.31 7.94
CA GLU A 225 20.86 4.04 8.19
C GLU A 225 21.02 3.74 9.68
N ARG A 226 21.22 4.77 10.52
CA ARG A 226 21.22 4.59 11.98
C ARG A 226 19.82 4.24 12.51
N THR A 227 18.78 4.93 12.05
CA THR A 227 17.39 4.65 12.41
C THR A 227 17.00 3.22 12.02
N MET A 228 17.30 2.79 10.79
CA MET A 228 17.00 1.43 10.34
C MET A 228 17.76 0.38 11.15
N ARG A 229 19.04 0.58 11.47
CA ARG A 229 19.79 -0.32 12.36
C ARG A 229 19.21 -0.43 13.76
N VAL A 230 18.78 0.70 14.34
CA VAL A 230 18.10 0.70 15.65
C VAL A 230 16.76 -0.05 15.56
N LEU A 231 15.97 0.20 14.52
CA LEU A 231 14.71 -0.51 14.30
C LEU A 231 14.93 -2.01 14.11
N ALA A 232 15.92 -2.43 13.31
CA ALA A 232 16.29 -3.82 13.11
C ALA A 232 16.73 -4.52 14.42
N ALA A 233 17.37 -3.78 15.34
CA ALA A 233 17.71 -4.30 16.65
C ALA A 233 16.49 -4.35 17.60
N VAL A 234 15.64 -3.33 17.61
CA VAL A 234 14.58 -3.22 18.61
C VAL A 234 13.30 -3.96 18.20
N TYR A 235 12.87 -3.78 16.95
CA TYR A 235 11.56 -4.25 16.48
C TYR A 235 11.37 -5.77 16.62
N PRO A 236 12.30 -6.66 16.20
CA PRO A 236 12.11 -8.10 16.33
C PRO A 236 11.98 -8.60 17.77
N ARG A 237 12.47 -7.81 18.74
CA ARG A 237 12.39 -8.11 20.19
C ARG A 237 11.07 -7.66 20.82
N LEU A 238 10.24 -6.91 20.10
CA LEU A 238 8.93 -6.50 20.61
C LEU A 238 8.00 -7.72 20.72
N PRO A 239 7.14 -7.77 21.76
CA PRO A 239 6.10 -8.79 21.88
C PRO A 239 5.25 -8.89 20.62
N GLN A 240 4.97 -10.12 20.18
CA GLN A 240 4.19 -10.38 18.96
C GLN A 240 2.82 -9.68 18.98
N LYS A 241 2.18 -9.57 20.15
CA LYS A 241 0.90 -8.84 20.31
C LYS A 241 0.99 -7.38 19.87
N ILE A 242 2.13 -6.72 20.07
CA ILE A 242 2.37 -5.34 19.64
C ILE A 242 2.66 -5.32 18.14
N ARG A 243 3.55 -6.20 17.67
CA ARG A 243 3.92 -6.30 16.26
C ARG A 243 2.73 -6.60 15.36
N HIS A 244 1.79 -7.43 15.82
CA HIS A 244 0.63 -7.87 15.05
C HIS A 244 -0.65 -7.08 15.37
N TRP A 245 -0.57 -6.05 16.21
CA TRP A 245 -1.74 -5.28 16.63
C TRP A 245 -2.53 -4.68 15.45
N PRO A 246 -1.91 -4.03 14.44
CA PRO A 246 -2.67 -3.45 13.33
C PRO A 246 -3.49 -4.49 12.57
N LYS A 247 -2.90 -5.64 12.24
CA LYS A 247 -3.60 -6.76 11.59
C LYS A 247 -4.87 -7.13 12.38
N ASN A 248 -4.71 -7.37 13.68
CA ASN A 248 -5.84 -7.76 14.54
C ASN A 248 -6.91 -6.65 14.63
N HIS A 249 -6.48 -5.39 14.69
CA HIS A 249 -7.38 -4.24 14.74
C HIS A 249 -8.24 -4.11 13.48
N TYR A 250 -7.63 -4.18 12.29
CA TYR A 250 -8.36 -4.05 11.03
C TYR A 250 -9.21 -5.28 10.71
N LEU A 251 -8.75 -6.49 11.04
CA LEU A 251 -9.59 -7.69 10.92
C LEU A 251 -10.79 -7.65 11.86
N GLY A 252 -10.62 -7.16 13.09
CA GLY A 252 -11.74 -6.97 14.03
C GLY A 252 -12.80 -6.01 13.51
N GLN A 253 -12.42 -4.97 12.75
CA GLN A 253 -13.37 -4.06 12.11
C GLN A 253 -14.21 -4.73 11.02
N LEU A 254 -13.69 -5.75 10.33
CA LEU A 254 -14.43 -6.51 9.33
C LEU A 254 -15.52 -7.36 9.97
N VAL A 255 -15.20 -8.04 11.07
CA VAL A 255 -16.18 -8.85 11.83
C VAL A 255 -17.35 -7.99 12.32
N MET A 256 -17.06 -6.81 12.88
CA MET A 256 -18.11 -5.90 13.35
C MET A 256 -18.98 -5.34 12.23
N ALA A 257 -18.44 -5.15 11.02
CA ALA A 257 -19.21 -4.69 9.87
C ALA A 257 -20.20 -5.75 9.38
N ASP A 258 -19.84 -7.03 9.45
CA ASP A 258 -20.71 -8.16 9.11
C ASP A 258 -21.81 -8.37 10.17
N GLU A 259 -21.52 -8.15 11.46
CA GLU A 259 -22.52 -8.25 12.54
C GLU A 259 -23.56 -7.11 12.53
N ILE A 260 -23.21 -5.95 12.00
CA ILE A 260 -24.10 -4.76 11.91
C ILE A 260 -24.92 -4.76 10.60
N ALA A 261 -24.57 -5.57 9.60
CA ALA A 261 -25.37 -5.72 8.40
C ALA A 261 -26.78 -6.25 8.77
N PRO A 262 -27.88 -5.58 8.39
CA PRO A 262 -29.21 -6.00 8.81
C PRO A 262 -29.48 -7.42 8.31
N LYS A 263 -29.72 -8.36 9.24
CA LYS A 263 -30.24 -9.69 8.92
C LYS A 263 -31.42 -9.51 7.95
N ALA A 264 -31.29 -10.07 6.75
CA ALA A 264 -32.31 -9.96 5.72
C ALA A 264 -33.67 -10.34 6.31
N THR A 265 -34.57 -9.37 6.39
CA THR A 265 -35.94 -9.60 6.84
C THR A 265 -36.57 -10.62 5.88
N PRO A 266 -37.10 -11.76 6.37
CA PRO A 266 -37.72 -12.73 5.49
C PRO A 266 -38.89 -12.05 4.78
N ARG A 267 -38.85 -12.06 3.43
CA ARG A 267 -39.98 -11.63 2.61
C ARG A 267 -41.17 -12.49 3.00
N ARG A 268 -42.10 -11.93 3.78
CA ARG A 268 -43.43 -12.50 3.95
C ARG A 268 -44.08 -12.50 2.57
N GLY A 269 -44.21 -13.70 1.98
CA GLY A 269 -45.08 -13.92 0.84
C GLY A 269 -46.47 -13.42 1.21
N ARG A 270 -47.04 -12.58 0.34
CA ARG A 270 -48.47 -12.32 0.37
C ARG A 270 -49.18 -13.49 -0.35
N PRO A 271 -50.36 -13.89 0.16
CA PRO A 271 -51.13 -15.03 -0.34
C PRO A 271 -51.61 -14.84 -1.78
#